data_AF-A0A212CC65-F1
#
_entry.id   AF-A0A212CC65-F1
#
_cell.length_a   1.000
_cell.length_b   1.000
_cell.length_c   1.000
_cell.angle_alpha   90.00
_cell.angle_beta   90.00
_cell.angle_gamma   90.00
#
_symmetry.space_group_name_H-M   'P 1'
#
loop_
_entity.id
_entity.type
_entity.pdbx_description
1 polymer ?
#
loop_
_entity_poly.entity_id
_entity_poly.type
_entity_poly.pdbx_seq_one_letter_code
_entity_poly.pdbx_strand_id
1 'polypeptide(L)'
;MVTQYWPDREPPPGEAIFPFNIHENDRQQIRDNIVEGIIRSPDLVRVQLTMCLRAIIKYDFPGHWPAVVDKIDYYLQSQSSGSWLGSLLCLYQ
;
A
#
# COMPACT_ATOMS: atom_id res chain seq x y z
N MET A 1 -11.14 3.54 -4.04
CA MET A 1 -10.43 4.76 -3.58
C MET A 1 -8.96 4.68 -3.92
N VAL A 2 -8.15 3.85 -3.26
CA VAL A 2 -6.70 3.68 -3.59
C VAL A 2 -6.50 3.27 -5.05
N THR A 3 -7.18 2.23 -5.54
CA THR A 3 -7.07 1.78 -6.93
C THR A 3 -7.41 2.83 -7.99
N GLN A 4 -8.18 3.87 -7.64
CA GLN A 4 -8.69 4.88 -8.57
C GLN A 4 -7.90 6.19 -8.54
N TYR A 5 -7.35 6.55 -7.38
CA TYR A 5 -6.78 7.87 -7.10
C TYR A 5 -5.31 7.83 -6.61
N TRP A 6 -4.72 6.64 -6.54
CA TRP A 6 -3.29 6.44 -6.25
C TRP A 6 -2.36 6.65 -7.44
N PRO A 7 -2.65 6.11 -8.65
CA PRO A 7 -1.82 6.40 -9.81
C PRO A 7 -1.97 7.88 -10.17
N ASP A 8 -0.88 8.54 -10.53
CA ASP A 8 -0.98 9.88 -11.09
C ASP A 8 -1.63 9.78 -12.48
N ARG A 9 -2.82 10.37 -12.59
CA ARG A 9 -3.59 10.35 -13.83
C ARG A 9 -3.33 11.62 -14.62
N GLU A 10 -3.00 11.45 -15.89
CA GLU A 10 -2.98 12.56 -16.84
C GLU A 10 -4.42 12.94 -17.22
N PRO A 11 -4.70 14.24 -17.43
CA PRO A 11 -5.99 14.67 -17.95
C PRO A 11 -6.23 14.10 -19.36
N PRO A 12 -7.47 13.70 -19.69
CA PRO A 12 -7.81 13.27 -21.04
C PRO A 12 -7.48 14.36 -22.09
N PRO A 13 -7.08 13.99 -23.32
CA PRO A 13 -6.80 14.96 -24.36
C PRO A 13 -7.98 15.89 -24.60
N GLY A 14 -7.78 17.20 -24.40
CA GLY A 14 -8.81 18.22 -24.60
C GLY A 14 -9.55 18.67 -23.34
N GLU A 15 -9.31 18.03 -22.18
CA GLU A 15 -9.84 18.47 -20.89
C GLU A 15 -8.73 19.15 -20.05
N ALA A 16 -9.00 20.35 -19.53
CA ALA A 16 -8.08 21.07 -18.64
C ALA A 16 -8.24 20.70 -17.16
N ILE A 17 -9.14 19.77 -16.84
CA ILE A 17 -9.43 19.36 -15.47
C ILE A 17 -8.46 18.25 -15.09
N PHE A 18 -7.56 18.55 -14.17
CA PHE A 18 -6.71 17.54 -13.57
C PHE A 18 -7.57 16.57 -12.76
N PRO A 19 -7.44 15.25 -12.98
CA PRO A 19 -8.13 14.27 -12.18
C PRO A 19 -7.67 14.36 -10.72
N PHE A 20 -8.60 14.16 -9.80
CA PHE A 20 -8.27 14.09 -8.37
C PHE A 20 -7.30 12.93 -8.10
N ASN A 21 -6.20 13.25 -7.42
CA ASN A 21 -5.25 12.29 -6.90
C ASN A 21 -5.15 12.45 -5.38
N ILE A 22 -4.93 11.34 -4.67
CA ILE A 22 -4.65 11.39 -3.23
C ILE A 22 -3.37 12.21 -3.04
N HIS A 23 -3.42 13.21 -2.17
CA HIS A 23 -2.28 14.09 -1.92
C HIS A 23 -1.08 13.31 -1.36
N GLU A 24 0.14 13.70 -1.70
CA GLU A 24 1.35 12.94 -1.34
C GLU A 24 1.51 12.76 0.19
N ASN A 25 1.14 13.77 0.96
CA ASN A 25 1.11 13.67 2.43
C ASN A 25 0.20 12.52 2.92
N ASP A 26 -0.97 12.36 2.31
CA ASP A 26 -1.91 11.28 2.66
C ASP A 26 -1.41 9.92 2.15
N ARG A 27 -0.77 9.89 0.97
CA ARG A 27 -0.10 8.69 0.45
C ARG A 27 0.98 8.22 1.41
N GLN A 28 1.82 9.14 1.90
CA GLN A 28 2.84 8.82 2.90
C GLN A 28 2.22 8.23 4.17
N GLN A 29 1.16 8.83 4.70
CA GLN A 29 0.45 8.28 5.87
C GLN A 29 -0.09 6.86 5.62
N ILE A 30 -0.59 6.57 4.41
CA ILE A 30 -1.06 5.23 4.05
C ILE A 30 0.11 4.25 3.96
N ARG A 31 1.21 4.63 3.29
CA ARG A 31 2.45 3.82 3.20
C ARG A 31 3.02 3.49 4.59
N ASP A 32 2.99 4.47 5.49
CA ASP A 32 3.50 4.33 6.86
C ASP A 32 2.69 3.36 7.74
N ASN A 33 1.44 3.03 7.39
CA ASN A 33 0.55 2.27 8.27
C ASN A 33 -0.03 0.99 7.66
N ILE A 34 -0.02 0.84 6.32
CA ILE A 34 -0.79 -0.23 5.68
C ILE A 34 -0.27 -1.64 5.99
N VAL A 35 1.04 -1.81 6.17
CA VAL A 35 1.65 -3.11 6.53
C VAL A 35 1.19 -3.56 7.93
N GLU A 36 1.27 -2.67 8.92
CA GLU A 36 0.77 -2.93 10.28
C GLU A 36 -0.74 -3.15 10.29
N GLY A 37 -1.46 -2.38 9.47
CA GLY A 37 -2.89 -2.54 9.26
C GLY A 37 -3.24 -3.96 8.81
N ILE A 38 -2.53 -4.50 7.80
CA ILE A 38 -2.72 -5.88 7.32
C ILE A 38 -2.43 -6.89 8.43
N ILE A 39 -1.35 -6.70 9.18
CA ILE A 39 -0.95 -7.61 10.26
C ILE A 39 -1.99 -7.66 11.38
N ARG A 40 -2.52 -6.51 11.80
CA ARG A 40 -3.37 -6.41 13.01
C ARG A 40 -4.87 -6.55 12.73
N SER A 41 -5.29 -6.44 11.47
CA SER A 41 -6.70 -6.43 11.11
C SER A 41 -7.33 -7.83 11.14
N PRO A 42 -8.66 -7.92 11.41
CA PRO A 42 -9.43 -9.15 11.19
C PRO A 42 -9.48 -9.51 9.69
N ASP A 43 -9.76 -10.77 9.39
CA ASP A 43 -9.57 -11.36 8.06
C ASP A 43 -10.22 -10.58 6.91
N LEU A 44 -11.49 -10.16 7.06
CA LEU A 44 -12.18 -9.42 6.00
C LEU A 44 -11.52 -8.07 5.70
N VAL A 45 -11.09 -7.35 6.74
CA VAL A 45 -10.40 -6.06 6.58
C VAL A 45 -9.00 -6.28 6.01
N ARG A 46 -8.31 -7.34 6.45
CA ARG A 46 -6.99 -7.72 5.95
C ARG A 46 -7.01 -7.93 4.43
N VAL A 47 -8.00 -8.67 3.91
CA VAL A 47 -8.13 -8.92 2.47
C VAL A 47 -8.33 -7.62 1.67
N GLN A 48 -9.06 -6.65 2.21
CA GLN A 48 -9.23 -5.36 1.51
C GLN A 48 -7.94 -4.53 1.55
N LEU A 49 -7.22 -4.55 2.68
CA LEU A 49 -5.96 -3.85 2.81
C LEU A 49 -4.86 -4.44 1.90
N THR A 50 -4.83 -5.76 1.70
CA THR A 50 -3.88 -6.37 0.74
C THR A 50 -4.20 -5.95 -0.70
N MET A 51 -5.47 -5.82 -1.08
CA MET A 51 -5.86 -5.27 -2.38
C MET A 51 -5.41 -3.81 -2.55
N CYS A 52 -5.49 -3.00 -1.50
CA CYS A 52 -4.92 -1.65 -1.49
C CYS A 52 -3.40 -1.66 -1.63
N LEU A 53 -2.70 -2.48 -0.86
CA LEU A 53 -1.24 -2.61 -0.92
C LEU A 53 -0.76 -3.00 -2.31
N ARG A 54 -1.43 -3.96 -2.96
CA ARG A 54 -1.12 -4.36 -4.35
C ARG A 54 -1.15 -3.19 -5.32
N ALA A 55 -2.15 -2.32 -5.19
CA ALA A 55 -2.23 -1.13 -6.02
C ALA A 55 -1.07 -0.17 -5.74
N ILE A 56 -0.74 0.05 -4.47
CA ILE A 56 0.36 0.94 -4.06
C ILE A 56 1.70 0.42 -4.59
N ILE A 57 2.03 -0.86 -4.33
CA ILE A 57 3.28 -1.49 -4.77
C ILE A 57 3.45 -1.34 -6.29
N LYS A 58 2.39 -1.56 -7.07
CA LYS A 58 2.42 -1.46 -8.53
C LYS A 58 2.91 -0.10 -9.04
N TYR A 59 2.58 1.00 -8.37
CA TYR A 59 2.90 2.36 -8.83
C TYR A 59 4.08 2.98 -8.07
N ASP A 60 4.36 2.52 -6.84
CA ASP A 60 5.34 3.16 -5.98
C ASP A 60 6.64 2.35 -5.85
N PHE A 61 6.62 1.03 -6.01
CA PHE A 61 7.85 0.23 -5.93
C PHE A 61 8.50 0.06 -7.31
N PRO A 62 9.83 0.15 -7.44
CA PRO A 62 10.82 0.49 -6.40
C PRO A 62 11.08 2.01 -6.23
N GLY A 63 10.47 2.87 -7.06
CA GLY A 63 10.83 4.29 -7.12
C GLY A 63 10.42 5.13 -5.91
N HIS A 64 9.11 5.27 -5.69
CA HIS A 64 8.53 6.13 -4.64
C HIS A 64 8.51 5.49 -3.25
N TRP A 65 8.55 4.15 -3.15
CA TRP A 65 8.52 3.45 -1.86
C TRP A 65 9.42 2.21 -1.80
N PRO A 66 10.74 2.37 -1.90
CA PRO A 66 11.68 1.25 -1.79
C PRO A 66 11.70 0.61 -0.38
N ALA A 67 11.48 1.41 0.67
CA ALA A 67 11.56 0.99 2.07
C ALA A 67 10.47 -0.02 2.50
N VAL A 68 9.50 -0.34 1.63
CA VAL A 68 8.47 -1.34 1.93
C VAL A 68 9.06 -2.74 2.16
N VAL A 69 10.15 -3.08 1.45
CA VAL A 69 10.82 -4.38 1.58
C VAL A 69 11.44 -4.52 2.96
N ASP A 70 12.19 -3.50 3.42
CA ASP A 70 12.81 -3.48 4.74
C ASP A 70 11.76 -3.58 5.86
N LYS A 71 10.62 -2.91 5.66
CA LYS A 71 9.50 -2.95 6.61
C LYS A 71 8.87 -4.35 6.70
N ILE A 72 8.68 -5.02 5.58
CA ILE A 72 8.15 -6.40 5.55
C ILE A 72 9.16 -7.37 6.18
N ASP A 73 10.45 -7.23 5.85
CA ASP A 73 11.52 -8.05 6.43
C ASP A 73 11.58 -7.92 7.95
N TYR A 74 11.49 -6.70 8.47
CA TYR A 74 11.41 -6.43 9.91
C TYR A 74 10.28 -7.23 10.59
N TYR A 75 9.08 -7.26 10.00
CA TYR A 75 7.95 -8.00 10.57
C TYR A 75 8.05 -9.52 10.39
N LEU A 76 8.74 -10.01 9.34
CA LEU A 76 9.01 -11.44 9.19
C LEU A 76 9.98 -11.97 10.25
N GLN A 77 10.91 -11.13 10.72
CA GLN A 77 11.87 -11.48 11.78
C GLN A 77 11.28 -11.43 13.20
N SER A 78 10.03 -10.99 13.35
CA SER A 78 9.32 -10.94 14.63
C SER A 78 9.17 -12.34 15.24
N GLN A 79 9.42 -12.46 16.55
CA GLN A 79 9.18 -13.69 17.32
C GLN A 79 7.68 -14.00 17.50
N SER A 80 6.80 -13.05 17.17
CA SER A 80 5.36 -13.24 17.22
C SER A 80 4.85 -13.86 15.92
N SER A 81 4.47 -15.14 16.00
CA SER A 81 3.84 -15.87 14.89
C SER A 81 2.59 -15.17 14.34
N GLY A 82 1.91 -14.37 15.17
CA GLY A 82 0.74 -13.58 14.75
C GLY A 82 1.05 -12.54 13.66
N SER A 83 2.31 -12.12 13.51
CA SER A 83 2.71 -11.17 12.48
C SER A 83 3.07 -11.79 11.14
N TRP A 84 3.36 -13.10 11.11
CA TRP A 84 3.89 -13.75 9.92
C TRP A 84 2.88 -13.83 8.78
N LEU A 85 1.63 -14.20 9.07
CA LEU A 85 0.60 -14.28 8.03
C LEU A 85 0.41 -12.94 7.32
N GLY A 86 0.28 -11.85 8.09
CA GLY A 86 0.14 -10.51 7.51
C GLY A 86 1.37 -10.10 6.69
N SER A 87 2.57 -10.37 7.20
CA SER A 87 3.83 -10.02 6.52
C SER A 87 4.02 -10.81 5.22
N LEU A 88 3.71 -12.11 5.23
CA LEU A 88 3.75 -12.96 4.03
C LEU A 88 2.71 -12.53 3.01
N LEU A 89 1.51 -12.12 3.45
CA LEU A 89 0.49 -11.56 2.57
C LEU A 89 0.95 -10.24 1.94
N CYS A 90 1.67 -9.39 2.67
CA CYS A 90 2.28 -8.17 2.15
C CYS A 90 3.37 -8.49 1.11
N LEU A 91 4.26 -9.46 1.40
CA LEU A 91 5.32 -9.89 0.48
C LEU A 91 4.77 -10.47 -0.83
N TYR A 92 3.59 -11.09 -0.78
CA TYR A 92 2.93 -11.66 -1.95
C TYR A 92 2.30 -10.61 -2.89
N GLN A 93 2.02 -9.39 -2.42
CA GLN A 93 1.37 -8.35 -3.24
C GLN A 93 2.35 -7.68 -4.21
#